data_AF-A0A7J9F8S9-F1
#
_entry.id   AF-A0A7J9F8S9-F1
#
_cell.length_a   1.000
_cell.length_b   1.000
_cell.length_c   1.000
_cell.angle_alpha   90.00
_cell.angle_beta   90.00
_cell.angle_gamma   90.00
#
_symmetry.space_group_name_H-M   'P 1'
#
loop_
_entity.id
_entity.type
_entity.pdbx_description
1 polymer ?
#
loop_
_entity_poly.entity_id
_entity_poly.type
_entity_poly.pdbx_seq_one_letter_code
_entity_poly.pdbx_strand_id
1 'polypeptide(L)'
;MYFHTHTWAQHQTPKLHKFSFQFSTGPLRDHDPDVQHCIEFAISRQVQILSVSAHLCTAVLEQHYVLPNMFYSHDNVRSLEQVSLKCFLFNPNPPYDLPFASLKTLCFFDRAIDDETLKALVSKFPVLEGFTIDRRHRLRNFKVCVKV
;
A
#
# COMPACT_ATOMS: atom_id res chain seq x y z
N MET A 1 12.39 -3.50 15.20
CA MET A 1 11.64 -3.39 16.46
C MET A 1 10.33 -4.13 16.25
N TYR A 2 10.17 -5.31 16.86
CA TYR A 2 8.96 -6.12 16.75
C TYR A 2 7.96 -5.57 17.75
N PHE A 3 6.85 -5.01 17.28
CA PHE A 3 5.80 -4.51 18.15
C PHE A 3 4.64 -5.51 18.15
N HIS A 4 4.41 -6.18 19.28
CA HIS A 4 3.20 -6.97 19.49
C HIS A 4 1.96 -6.08 19.36
N THR A 5 0.88 -6.58 18.77
CA THR A 5 -0.41 -5.89 18.55
C THR A 5 -0.94 -5.11 19.77
N HIS A 6 -0.68 -5.60 20.98
CA HIS A 6 -1.13 -4.97 22.23
C HIS A 6 -0.41 -3.64 22.56
N THR A 7 0.82 -3.43 22.07
CA THR A 7 1.57 -2.19 22.31
C THR A 7 1.08 -0.99 21.49
N TRP A 8 0.29 -1.23 20.43
CA TRP A 8 -0.13 -0.18 19.48
C TRP A 8 -1.39 0.53 19.98
N ALA A 9 -2.31 -0.22 20.58
CA ALA A 9 -3.55 0.31 21.16
C ALA A 9 -3.30 1.27 22.33
N GLN A 10 -2.17 1.14 23.03
CA GLN A 10 -1.79 2.01 24.16
C GLN A 10 -1.01 3.26 23.74
N HIS A 11 -0.70 3.42 22.45
CA HIS A 11 0.10 4.53 21.97
C HIS A 11 -0.76 5.82 21.93
N GLN A 12 -0.61 6.68 22.94
CA GLN A 12 -1.27 8.00 23.03
C GLN A 12 -0.50 9.12 22.33
N THR A 13 0.52 8.80 21.51
CA THR A 13 1.36 9.86 20.92
C THR A 13 0.59 10.84 20.05
N PRO A 14 1.08 12.09 19.97
CA PRO A 14 0.61 13.10 19.03
C PRO A 14 0.55 12.56 17.59
N LYS A 15 -0.28 13.22 16.77
CA LYS A 15 -0.59 12.89 15.37
C LYS A 15 0.62 12.29 14.65
N LEU A 16 0.51 11.04 14.25
CA LEU A 16 1.62 10.32 13.64
C LEU A 16 1.74 10.74 12.17
N HIS A 17 2.80 11.46 11.82
CA HIS A 17 3.00 11.92 10.44
C HIS A 17 3.32 10.77 9.48
N LYS A 18 4.24 9.88 9.90
CA LYS A 18 4.74 8.77 9.11
C LYS A 18 4.65 7.46 9.87
N PHE A 19 4.08 6.44 9.22
CA PHE A 19 4.07 5.07 9.69
C PHE A 19 4.87 4.18 8.73
N SER A 20 5.74 3.35 9.27
CA SER A 20 6.53 2.43 8.47
C SER A 20 6.67 1.10 9.18
N PHE A 21 6.28 0.02 8.52
CA PHE A 21 6.47 -1.31 9.05
C PHE A 21 6.99 -2.28 8.00
N GLN A 22 7.83 -3.18 8.48
CA GLN A 22 8.49 -4.19 7.67
C GLN A 22 8.37 -5.51 8.41
N PHE A 23 7.99 -6.53 7.67
CA PHE A 23 7.79 -7.86 8.23
C PHE A 23 8.36 -8.91 7.29
N SER A 24 8.70 -10.06 7.86
CA SER A 24 9.20 -11.22 7.12
C SER A 24 8.24 -12.35 7.41
N THR A 25 7.73 -12.99 6.36
CA THR A 25 6.81 -14.11 6.51
C THR A 25 7.42 -15.38 5.95
N GLY A 26 7.11 -16.49 6.60
CA GLY A 26 7.24 -17.82 6.00
C GLY A 26 6.27 -17.98 4.82
N PRO A 27 6.07 -19.20 4.28
CA PRO A 27 5.11 -19.44 3.20
C PRO A 27 3.76 -18.82 3.56
N LEU A 28 3.29 -17.91 2.69
CA LEU A 28 2.18 -17.01 2.98
C LEU A 28 0.91 -17.81 3.31
N ARG A 29 0.39 -17.62 4.53
CA ARG A 29 -1.05 -17.75 4.75
C ARG A 29 -1.62 -16.40 4.35
N ASP A 30 -2.60 -16.39 3.45
CA ASP A 30 -3.14 -15.21 2.76
C ASP A 30 -3.64 -14.06 3.66
N HIS A 31 -3.66 -14.25 4.97
CA HIS A 31 -4.14 -13.30 5.96
C HIS A 31 -3.28 -13.39 7.21
N ASP A 32 -2.14 -12.68 7.22
CA ASP A 32 -1.47 -12.39 8.48
C ASP A 32 -2.27 -11.28 9.18
N PRO A 33 -3.06 -11.61 10.23
CA PRO A 33 -3.88 -10.62 10.92
C PRO A 33 -3.02 -9.48 11.45
N ASP A 34 -1.75 -9.71 11.79
CA ASP A 34 -0.89 -8.66 12.31
C ASP A 34 -0.62 -7.57 11.26
N VAL A 35 -0.43 -7.96 9.99
CA VAL A 35 -0.24 -7.01 8.87
C VAL A 35 -1.50 -6.15 8.68
N GLN A 36 -2.67 -6.77 8.74
CA GLN A 36 -3.93 -6.05 8.66
C GLN A 36 -4.07 -5.05 9.81
N HIS A 37 -3.84 -5.47 11.06
CA HIS A 37 -3.90 -4.59 12.23
C HIS A 37 -2.89 -3.43 12.15
N CYS A 38 -1.70 -3.65 11.56
CA CYS A 38 -0.70 -2.60 11.36
C CYS A 38 -1.21 -1.51 10.40
N ILE A 39 -1.82 -1.93 9.29
CA ILE A 39 -2.42 -1.01 8.32
C ILE A 39 -3.62 -0.31 8.97
N GLU A 40 -4.48 -1.05 9.68
CA GLU A 40 -5.61 -0.52 10.45
C GLU A 40 -5.18 0.61 11.37
N PHE A 41 -4.15 0.36 12.17
CA PHE A 41 -3.60 1.33 13.08
C PHE A 41 -3.14 2.59 12.33
N ALA A 42 -2.31 2.44 11.30
CA ALA A 42 -1.79 3.58 10.54
C ALA A 42 -2.92 4.46 9.97
N ILE A 43 -3.92 3.81 9.39
CA ILE A 43 -5.10 4.46 8.82
C ILE A 43 -5.94 5.16 9.91
N SER A 44 -6.19 4.51 11.04
CA SER A 44 -6.90 5.12 12.18
C SER A 44 -6.21 6.35 12.77
N ARG A 45 -4.88 6.45 12.60
CA ARG A 45 -4.08 7.60 13.06
C ARG A 45 -3.95 8.71 12.02
N GLN A 46 -4.65 8.60 10.89
CA GLN A 46 -4.64 9.59 9.81
C GLN A 46 -3.23 9.99 9.40
N VAL A 47 -2.38 8.99 9.18
CA VAL A 47 -0.99 9.22 8.78
C VAL A 47 -0.94 9.86 7.40
N GLN A 48 0.08 10.67 7.15
CA GLN A 48 0.33 11.27 5.83
C GLN A 48 1.23 10.39 4.98
N ILE A 49 2.15 9.66 5.62
CA ILE A 49 3.10 8.79 4.94
C ILE A 49 2.95 7.36 5.46
N LEU A 50 2.59 6.43 4.59
CA LEU A 50 2.54 5.01 4.88
C LEU A 50 3.59 4.26 4.06
N SER A 51 4.43 3.47 4.73
CA SER A 51 5.36 2.55 4.08
C SER A 51 5.17 1.14 4.62
N VAL A 52 4.87 0.19 3.74
CA VAL A 52 4.68 -1.21 4.10
C VAL A 52 5.57 -2.09 3.22
N SER A 53 6.35 -2.96 3.85
CA SER A 53 7.25 -3.87 3.14
C SER A 53 7.18 -5.29 3.70
N ALA A 54 6.83 -6.23 2.83
CA ALA A 54 7.03 -7.65 3.11
C ALA A 54 8.38 -8.12 2.55
N HIS A 55 9.09 -8.97 3.28
CA HIS A 55 10.22 -9.75 2.77
C HIS A 55 9.75 -11.18 2.54
N LEU A 56 9.60 -11.54 1.26
CA LEU A 56 9.26 -12.89 0.86
C LEU A 56 10.54 -13.73 0.87
N CYS A 57 10.65 -14.64 1.83
CA CYS A 57 11.81 -15.52 2.00
C CYS A 57 11.79 -16.73 1.05
N THR A 58 10.71 -16.96 0.29
CA THR A 58 10.56 -18.14 -0.56
C THR A 58 10.74 -17.81 -2.04
N ALA A 59 11.38 -18.71 -2.77
CA ALA A 59 11.61 -18.61 -4.22
C ALA A 59 10.33 -18.77 -5.07
N VAL A 60 9.15 -18.83 -4.45
CA VAL A 60 7.88 -19.02 -5.15
C VAL A 60 7.38 -17.64 -5.60
N LEU A 61 7.56 -17.39 -6.89
CA LEU A 61 7.54 -16.09 -7.56
C LEU A 61 6.19 -15.35 -7.61
N GLU A 62 5.14 -15.87 -6.98
CA GLU A 62 3.75 -15.42 -7.25
C GLU A 62 2.97 -15.02 -6.00
N GLN A 63 3.53 -15.17 -4.80
CA GLN A 63 2.80 -14.86 -3.59
C GLN A 63 2.89 -13.36 -3.26
N HIS A 64 1.75 -12.69 -3.17
CA HIS A 64 1.65 -11.26 -2.87
C HIS A 64 0.55 -11.00 -1.84
N TYR A 65 0.69 -9.94 -1.06
CA TYR A 65 -0.35 -9.50 -0.12
C TYR A 65 -1.35 -8.57 -0.80
N VAL A 66 -2.62 -8.94 -0.83
CA VAL A 66 -3.67 -8.00 -1.24
C VAL A 66 -3.91 -7.02 -0.10
N LEU A 67 -3.90 -5.72 -0.41
CA LEU A 67 -4.25 -4.69 0.57
C LEU A 67 -5.68 -4.93 1.13
N PRO A 68 -5.87 -4.80 2.46
CA PRO A 68 -7.18 -5.03 3.07
C PRO A 68 -8.20 -4.01 2.58
N ASN A 69 -9.48 -4.42 2.46
CA ASN A 69 -10.53 -3.58 1.88
C ASN A 69 -10.71 -2.23 2.57
N MET A 70 -10.43 -2.17 3.86
CA MET A 70 -10.48 -0.93 4.62
C MET A 70 -9.50 0.16 4.15
N PHE A 71 -8.42 -0.23 3.44
CA PHE A 71 -7.47 0.71 2.85
C PHE A 71 -8.15 1.59 1.80
N TYR A 72 -9.29 1.14 1.27
CA TYR A 72 -10.13 1.86 0.34
C TYR A 72 -11.34 2.54 1.01
N SER A 73 -11.41 2.56 2.34
CA SER A 73 -12.53 3.17 3.09
C SER A 73 -12.35 4.68 3.26
N HIS A 74 -13.40 5.45 2.97
CA HIS A 74 -13.27 6.89 2.75
C HIS A 74 -12.88 7.71 3.97
N ASP A 75 -13.33 7.32 5.15
CA ASP A 75 -13.23 8.18 6.32
C ASP A 75 -11.80 8.24 6.88
N ASN A 76 -10.96 7.24 6.59
CA ASN A 76 -9.71 7.06 7.31
C ASN A 76 -8.43 7.30 6.47
N VAL A 77 -8.54 7.48 5.15
CA VAL A 77 -7.36 7.59 4.26
C VAL A 77 -7.23 8.95 3.56
N ARG A 78 -8.10 9.92 3.87
CA ARG A 78 -8.06 11.28 3.29
C ARG A 78 -6.74 12.02 3.57
N SER A 79 -6.07 11.67 4.66
CA SER A 79 -4.79 12.28 5.05
C SER A 79 -3.59 11.73 4.30
N LEU A 80 -3.70 10.58 3.62
CA LEU A 80 -2.54 9.94 2.99
C LEU A 80 -2.07 10.78 1.80
N GLU A 81 -0.82 11.22 1.89
CA GLU A 81 -0.11 11.97 0.86
C GLU A 81 0.90 11.09 0.13
N GLN A 82 1.48 10.12 0.84
CA GLN A 82 2.46 9.19 0.29
C GLN A 82 2.21 7.75 0.74
N VAL A 83 2.21 6.83 -0.23
CA VAL A 83 2.10 5.39 0.00
C VAL A 83 3.26 4.67 -0.69
N SER A 84 3.98 3.84 0.05
CA SER A 84 5.05 3.00 -0.46
C SER A 84 4.79 1.55 -0.08
N LEU A 85 4.68 0.69 -1.09
CA LEU A 85 4.28 -0.71 -0.93
C LEU A 85 5.27 -1.64 -1.61
N LYS A 86 5.78 -2.61 -0.87
CA LYS A 86 6.69 -3.65 -1.38
C LYS A 86 6.11 -5.04 -1.15
N CYS A 87 5.93 -5.79 -2.24
CA CYS A 87 5.27 -7.10 -2.26
C CYS A 87 3.79 -7.06 -1.84
N PHE A 88 3.07 -6.04 -2.29
CA PHE A 88 1.62 -5.87 -2.09
C PHE A 88 0.93 -5.60 -3.42
N LEU A 89 -0.22 -6.25 -3.61
CA LEU A 89 -1.14 -5.97 -4.69
C LEU A 89 -2.29 -5.10 -4.22
N PHE A 90 -2.72 -4.22 -5.12
CA PHE A 90 -4.03 -3.61 -4.98
C PHE A 90 -5.13 -4.65 -5.19
N ASN A 91 -6.29 -4.39 -4.60
CA ASN A 91 -7.48 -5.18 -4.90
C ASN A 91 -7.77 -4.99 -6.41
N PRO A 92 -7.88 -6.07 -7.21
CA PRO A 92 -8.15 -5.98 -8.64
C PRO A 92 -9.52 -5.35 -8.93
N ASN A 93 -10.45 -5.40 -7.97
CA ASN A 93 -11.75 -4.75 -8.01
C ASN A 93 -11.85 -3.73 -6.87
N PRO A 94 -11.06 -2.63 -6.87
CA PRO A 94 -11.21 -1.61 -5.84
C PRO A 94 -12.57 -0.93 -6.00
N PRO A 95 -13.14 -0.37 -4.91
CA PRO A 95 -14.28 0.54 -5.00
C PRO A 95 -14.10 1.59 -6.11
N TYR A 96 -15.22 2.00 -6.72
CA TYR A 96 -15.20 3.01 -7.79
C TYR A 96 -14.67 4.35 -7.28
N ASP A 97 -15.14 4.78 -6.12
CA ASP A 97 -14.68 6.00 -5.46
C ASP A 97 -13.52 5.68 -4.53
N LEU A 98 -12.31 5.88 -5.04
CA LEU A 98 -11.12 5.76 -4.20
C LEU A 98 -10.94 7.03 -3.36
N PRO A 99 -10.80 6.90 -2.04
CA PRO A 99 -10.76 8.04 -1.12
C PRO A 99 -9.40 8.77 -1.02
N PHE A 100 -8.52 8.59 -1.99
CA PHE A 100 -7.15 9.09 -1.99
C PHE A 100 -7.04 10.53 -2.49
N ALA A 101 -7.88 11.42 -1.95
CA ALA A 101 -7.99 12.81 -2.39
C ALA A 101 -6.72 13.64 -2.20
N SER A 102 -5.82 13.20 -1.31
CA SER A 102 -4.55 13.89 -0.99
C SER A 102 -3.31 13.13 -1.49
N LEU A 103 -3.48 11.96 -2.12
CA LEU A 103 -2.36 11.09 -2.43
C LEU A 103 -1.56 11.61 -3.61
N LYS A 104 -0.40 12.19 -3.31
CA LYS A 104 0.52 12.79 -4.28
C LYS A 104 1.58 11.80 -4.75
N THR A 105 2.05 10.91 -3.87
CA THR A 105 3.14 9.98 -4.19
C THR A 105 2.73 8.53 -3.95
N LEU A 106 2.90 7.70 -4.97
CA LEU A 106 2.67 6.26 -4.90
C LEU A 106 3.88 5.50 -5.42
N CYS A 107 4.47 4.67 -4.55
CA CYS A 107 5.65 3.86 -4.86
C CYS A 107 5.33 2.37 -4.75
N PHE A 108 5.64 1.62 -5.81
CA PHE A 108 5.51 0.18 -5.87
C PHE A 108 6.85 -0.49 -6.06
N PHE A 109 7.13 -1.47 -5.22
CA PHE A 109 8.29 -2.34 -5.34
C PHE A 109 7.78 -3.78 -5.48
N ASP A 110 7.21 -4.05 -6.66
CA ASP A 110 6.51 -5.30 -6.94
C ASP A 110 6.92 -5.89 -8.31
N ARG A 111 6.92 -7.21 -8.41
CA ARG A 111 7.27 -7.96 -9.63
C ARG A 111 6.05 -8.23 -10.52
N ALA A 112 4.81 -8.08 -10.05
CA ALA A 112 3.63 -8.66 -10.71
C ALA A 112 2.47 -7.71 -11.06
N ILE A 113 2.61 -6.39 -10.96
CA ILE A 113 1.58 -5.49 -11.51
C ILE A 113 1.67 -5.50 -13.05
N ASP A 114 0.56 -5.73 -13.76
CA ASP A 114 0.51 -5.65 -15.23
C ASP A 114 0.14 -4.23 -15.70
N ASP A 115 0.12 -4.01 -17.02
CA ASP A 115 -0.09 -2.67 -17.60
C ASP A 115 -1.56 -2.21 -17.45
N GLU A 116 -2.53 -3.13 -17.47
CA GLU A 116 -3.96 -2.80 -17.33
C GLU A 116 -4.33 -2.45 -15.89
N THR A 117 -3.87 -3.24 -14.92
CA THR A 117 -4.02 -2.96 -13.49
C THR A 117 -3.39 -1.62 -13.14
N LEU A 118 -2.21 -1.35 -13.72
CA LEU A 118 -1.52 -0.10 -13.52
C LEU A 118 -2.29 1.10 -14.11
N LYS A 119 -2.80 0.97 -15.33
CA LYS A 119 -3.61 2.01 -15.97
C LYS A 119 -4.89 2.30 -15.19
N ALA A 120 -5.56 1.24 -14.73
CA ALA A 120 -6.74 1.35 -13.88
C ALA A 120 -6.41 2.04 -12.55
N LEU A 121 -5.28 1.72 -11.91
CA LEU A 121 -4.84 2.40 -10.70
C LEU A 121 -4.59 3.88 -10.95
N VAL A 122 -3.75 4.25 -11.92
CA VAL A 122 -3.40 5.65 -12.19
C VAL A 122 -4.63 6.49 -12.54
N SER A 123 -5.62 5.93 -13.26
CA SER A 123 -6.88 6.63 -13.54
C SER A 123 -7.71 7.00 -12.31
N LYS A 124 -7.48 6.34 -11.17
CA LYS A 124 -8.20 6.56 -9.92
C LYS A 124 -7.49 7.51 -8.94
N PHE A 125 -6.31 8.03 -9.28
CA PHE A 125 -5.56 8.99 -8.46
C PHE A 125 -5.42 10.34 -9.18
N PRO A 126 -6.43 11.23 -9.10
CA PRO A 126 -6.47 12.45 -9.91
C PRO A 126 -5.42 13.50 -9.54
N VAL A 127 -4.86 13.44 -8.33
CA VAL A 127 -3.88 14.41 -7.81
C VAL A 127 -2.46 13.84 -7.69
N LEU A 128 -2.19 12.69 -8.33
CA LEU A 128 -0.91 12.01 -8.23
C LEU A 128 0.18 12.81 -8.96
N GLU A 129 1.15 13.31 -8.19
CA GLU A 129 2.30 14.10 -8.69
C GLU A 129 3.51 13.19 -8.97
N GLY A 130 3.67 12.12 -8.18
CA GLY A 130 4.80 11.22 -8.19
C GLY A 130 4.37 9.76 -8.26
N PHE A 131 4.88 9.04 -9.24
CA PHE A 131 4.59 7.62 -9.40
C PHE A 131 5.86 6.83 -9.70
N THR A 132 6.22 5.92 -8.80
CA THR A 132 7.41 5.08 -8.93
C THR A 132 7.04 3.62 -8.97
N ILE A 133 7.58 2.89 -9.95
CA ILE A 133 7.56 1.43 -9.98
C ILE A 133 8.99 0.93 -10.11
N ASP A 134 9.46 0.18 -9.12
CA ASP A 134 10.65 -0.63 -9.23
C ASP A 134 10.24 -2.06 -9.62
N ARG A 135 10.14 -2.29 -10.94
CA ARG A 135 9.80 -3.58 -11.53
C ARG A 135 11.09 -4.25 -11.98
N ARG A 136 11.49 -5.31 -11.26
CA ARG A 136 12.69 -6.06 -11.67
C ARG A 136 12.54 -6.79 -13.01
N HIS A 137 11.32 -7.09 -13.52
CA HIS A 137 11.19 -8.03 -14.67
C HIS A 137 10.05 -7.87 -15.71
N ARG A 138 9.05 -6.96 -15.62
CA ARG A 138 7.80 -7.11 -16.42
C ARG A 138 7.11 -5.87 -17.05
N LEU A 139 7.62 -4.64 -16.93
CA LEU A 139 7.04 -3.50 -17.68
C LEU A 139 7.48 -3.58 -19.14
N ARG A 140 6.54 -3.61 -20.09
CA ARG A 140 6.89 -3.59 -21.52
C ARG A 140 6.40 -2.33 -22.23
N ASN A 141 5.23 -1.78 -21.89
CA ASN A 141 4.59 -0.73 -22.72
C ASN A 141 3.92 0.41 -21.93
N PHE A 142 4.35 0.69 -20.69
CA PHE A 142 3.68 1.72 -19.89
C PHE A 142 4.02 3.15 -20.35
N LYS A 143 2.98 3.90 -20.75
CA LYS A 143 3.04 5.35 -21.02
C LYS A 143 2.01 6.04 -20.13
N VAL A 144 2.46 6.95 -19.28
CA VAL A 144 1.57 7.83 -18.51
C VAL A 144 1.22 9.03 -19.38
N CYS A 145 -0.07 9.22 -19.69
CA CYS A 145 -0.57 10.50 -20.17
C CYS A 145 -1.12 11.27 -18.96
N VAL A 146 -0.32 12.17 -18.41
CA VAL A 146 -0.82 13.15 -17.43
C VAL A 146 -1.53 14.23 -18.24
N LYS A 147 -2.85 14.38 -18.07
CA LYS A 147 -3.55 15.56 -18.55
C LYS A 147 -3.23 16.70 -17.60
N VAL A 148 -2.44 17.68 -18.07
CA VAL A 148 -2.29 19.00 -17.45
C VAL A 148 -3.45 19.88 -17.90
#